data_AF-A0A183ATL4-F1
#
_entry.id   AF-A0A183ATL4-F1
#
_cell.length_a   1.000
_cell.length_b   1.000
_cell.length_c   1.000
_cell.angle_alpha   90.00
_cell.angle_beta   90.00
_cell.angle_gamma   90.00
#
_symmetry.space_group_name_H-M   'P 1'
#
loop_
_entity.id
_entity.type
_entity.pdbx_description
1 polymer ?
#
loop_
_entity_poly.entity_id
_entity_poly.type
_entity_poly.pdbx_seq_one_letter_code
_entity_poly.pdbx_strand_id
1 'polypeptide(L)'
;MLGKRVQLEEMEELMASDFGSDRAATLVQLVCQDQATKLALAVAWDLERDEVCFHVRPMTKGFTRGNILSYVSSFCDPVGYIPPMTILPKLVLQSLCKRKLDWDEEISGGKLNLWKKWFDTTPNLERFSIPRCIRLLGMSSCPFQLHVFIDASEAAYDGGLPGPR
;
A
#
# COMPACT_ATOMS: atom_id res chain seq x y z
N MET A 1 19.33 15.64 -14.95
CA MET A 1 19.03 14.18 -14.93
C MET A 1 19.43 13.48 -13.61
N LEU A 2 20.27 14.08 -12.74
CA LEU A 2 20.67 13.45 -11.46
C LEU A 2 19.72 13.69 -10.26
N GLY A 3 18.85 14.70 -10.31
CA GLY A 3 18.02 15.08 -9.14
C GLY A 3 16.77 14.24 -8.87
N LYS A 4 16.38 13.33 -9.78
CA LYS A 4 15.18 12.49 -9.61
C LYS A 4 15.44 11.17 -8.89
N ARG A 5 16.70 10.70 -8.86
CA ARG A 5 17.07 9.41 -8.24
C ARG A 5 17.14 9.52 -6.72
N VAL A 6 17.63 10.65 -6.23
CA VAL A 6 17.77 10.96 -4.79
C VAL A 6 16.42 11.02 -4.07
N GLN A 7 15.36 11.51 -4.72
CA GLN A 7 14.05 11.70 -4.08
C GLN A 7 13.22 10.41 -3.93
N LEU A 8 13.42 9.43 -4.82
CA LEU A 8 12.80 8.11 -4.67
C LEU A 8 13.50 7.33 -3.56
N GLU A 9 14.83 7.40 -3.50
CA GLU A 9 15.64 6.81 -2.43
C GLU A 9 15.32 7.43 -1.06
N GLU A 10 15.15 8.76 -0.97
CA GLU A 10 14.74 9.44 0.27
C GLU A 10 13.29 9.12 0.69
N MET A 11 12.36 8.90 -0.25
CA MET A 11 11.00 8.44 0.05
C MET A 11 10.97 6.96 0.47
N GLU A 12 11.81 6.12 -0.14
CA GLU A 12 12.02 4.73 0.28
C GLU A 12 12.67 4.70 1.66
N GLU A 13 13.66 5.56 1.94
CA GLU A 13 14.28 5.72 3.25
C GLU A 13 13.32 6.30 4.28
N LEU A 14 12.46 7.26 3.93
CA LEU A 14 11.42 7.77 4.83
C LEU A 14 10.37 6.70 5.12
N MET A 15 9.89 5.96 4.10
CA MET A 15 8.98 4.84 4.29
C MET A 15 9.64 3.69 5.06
N ALA A 16 10.95 3.45 4.89
CA ALA A 16 11.72 2.48 5.64
C ALA A 16 12.03 2.94 7.09
N SER A 17 12.24 4.23 7.32
CA SER A 17 12.46 4.83 8.64
C SER A 17 11.16 4.93 9.45
N ASP A 18 10.03 5.16 8.76
CA ASP A 18 8.68 5.28 9.33
C ASP A 18 8.00 3.90 9.46
N PHE A 19 8.62 2.86 8.90
CA PHE A 19 8.51 1.46 9.34
C PHE A 19 9.20 1.26 10.71
N GLY A 20 9.09 2.24 11.60
CA GLY A 20 9.63 2.19 12.94
C GLY A 20 9.21 0.89 13.62
N SER A 21 10.15 0.32 14.38
CA SER A 21 10.02 -0.97 15.08
C SER A 21 8.63 -1.20 15.71
N ASP A 22 8.02 -0.14 16.23
CA ASP A 22 6.71 -0.15 16.88
C ASP A 22 5.51 -0.36 15.91
N ARG A 23 5.57 0.19 14.69
CA ARG A 23 4.51 0.02 13.67
C ARG A 23 4.58 -1.34 12.98
N ALA A 24 5.80 -1.80 12.73
CA ALA A 24 6.07 -3.15 12.26
C ALA A 24 5.62 -4.17 13.32
N ALA A 25 5.97 -3.94 14.60
CA ALA A 25 5.49 -4.76 15.71
C ALA A 25 3.97 -4.78 15.80
N THR A 26 3.30 -3.65 15.63
CA THR A 26 1.83 -3.60 15.59
C THR A 26 1.27 -4.35 14.38
N LEU A 27 1.96 -4.38 13.22
CA LEU A 27 1.47 -5.07 12.00
C LEU A 27 1.63 -6.57 12.22
N VAL A 28 2.82 -6.98 12.64
CA VAL A 28 3.14 -8.33 13.05
C VAL A 28 2.16 -8.82 14.11
N GLN A 29 1.80 -8.00 15.10
CA GLN A 29 0.89 -8.40 16.16
C GLN A 29 -0.58 -8.49 15.72
N LEU A 30 -1.01 -7.69 14.74
CA LEU A 30 -2.35 -7.82 14.14
C LEU A 30 -2.45 -9.04 13.21
N VAL A 31 -1.42 -9.26 12.40
CA VAL A 31 -1.38 -10.32 11.37
C VAL A 31 -1.06 -11.68 11.97
N CYS A 32 -0.09 -11.77 12.87
CA CYS A 32 0.35 -13.02 13.49
C CYS A 32 -0.45 -13.38 14.76
N GLN A 33 -1.62 -12.76 14.98
CA GLN A 33 -2.57 -13.22 16.00
C GLN A 33 -3.10 -14.62 15.69
N ASP A 34 -3.12 -14.98 14.40
CA ASP A 34 -3.35 -16.32 13.90
C ASP A 34 -2.01 -17.06 13.73
N GLN A 35 -1.90 -18.27 14.30
CA GLN A 35 -0.69 -19.10 14.15
C GLN A 35 -0.45 -19.53 12.70
N ALA A 36 -1.50 -19.53 11.87
CA ALA A 36 -1.40 -19.87 10.44
C ALA A 36 -0.83 -18.73 9.59
N THR A 37 -0.80 -17.48 10.08
CA THR A 37 -0.42 -16.32 9.26
C THR A 37 0.95 -15.75 9.67
N LYS A 38 1.82 -15.49 8.68
CA LYS A 38 3.12 -14.82 8.89
C LYS A 38 3.24 -13.54 8.08
N LEU A 39 3.92 -12.54 8.64
CA LEU A 39 4.26 -11.31 7.92
C LEU A 39 5.69 -11.39 7.35
N ALA A 40 5.85 -11.18 6.05
CA ALA A 40 7.14 -11.01 5.40
C ALA A 40 7.07 -9.82 4.44
N LEU A 41 8.01 -8.88 4.55
CA LEU A 41 8.05 -7.66 3.72
C LEU A 41 6.71 -6.91 3.68
N ALA A 42 6.02 -6.78 4.83
CA ALA A 42 4.70 -6.15 4.95
C ALA A 42 3.53 -6.88 4.23
N VAL A 43 3.76 -8.09 3.74
CA VAL A 43 2.74 -8.96 3.13
C VAL A 43 2.36 -10.06 4.11
N ALA A 44 1.07 -10.29 4.32
CA ALA A 44 0.57 -11.40 5.14
C ALA A 44 0.50 -12.67 4.30
N TRP A 45 0.91 -13.79 4.88
CA TRP A 45 0.94 -15.10 4.24
C TRP A 45 0.23 -16.12 5.12
N ASP A 46 -0.86 -16.68 4.60
CA ASP A 46 -1.53 -17.86 5.15
C ASP A 46 -0.74 -19.11 4.75
N LEU A 47 -0.10 -19.75 5.73
CA LEU A 47 0.74 -20.94 5.55
C LEU A 47 -0.07 -22.20 5.24
N GLU A 48 -1.32 -22.28 5.70
CA GLU A 48 -2.16 -23.45 5.49
C GLU A 48 -2.69 -23.48 4.06
N ARG A 49 -3.09 -22.32 3.55
CA ARG A 49 -3.64 -22.17 2.19
C ARG A 49 -2.59 -21.88 1.13
N ASP A 50 -1.37 -21.52 1.55
CA ASP A 50 -0.31 -21.00 0.68
C ASP A 50 -0.74 -19.75 -0.12
N GLU A 51 -1.44 -18.84 0.55
CA GLU A 51 -2.01 -17.63 -0.06
C GLU A 51 -1.46 -16.36 0.57
N VAL A 52 -1.21 -15.36 -0.28
CA VAL A 52 -0.99 -13.98 0.14
C VAL A 52 -2.32 -13.37 0.54
N CYS A 53 -2.38 -12.82 1.75
CA CYS A 53 -3.54 -12.18 2.33
C CYS A 53 -3.27 -10.70 2.60
N PHE A 54 -4.34 -9.94 2.78
CA PHE A 54 -4.26 -8.51 3.08
C PHE A 54 -5.04 -8.23 4.35
N HIS A 55 -4.44 -7.42 5.24
CA HIS A 55 -5.10 -6.97 6.45
C HIS A 55 -5.22 -5.46 6.43
N VAL A 56 -6.42 -4.99 6.75
CA VAL A 56 -6.74 -3.57 6.72
C VAL A 56 -6.92 -3.09 8.13
N ARG A 57 -6.11 -2.11 8.50
CA ARG A 57 -6.24 -1.51 9.82
C ARG A 57 -7.48 -0.62 9.89
N PRO A 58 -8.14 -0.52 11.04
CA PRO A 58 -9.08 0.55 11.29
C PRO A 58 -8.32 1.88 11.44
N MET A 59 -8.83 2.94 10.80
CA MET A 59 -8.31 4.29 11.00
C MET A 59 -9.07 4.93 12.17
N THR A 60 -8.40 5.08 13.31
CA THR A 60 -9.01 5.57 14.56
C THR A 60 -8.80 7.07 14.79
N LYS A 61 -7.90 7.70 14.03
CA LYS A 61 -7.59 9.13 14.11
C LYS A 61 -8.31 9.92 12.99
N GLY A 62 -8.39 11.24 13.14
CA GLY A 62 -8.96 12.14 12.13
C GLY A 62 -8.25 12.07 10.77
N PHE A 63 -8.90 12.56 9.72
CA PHE A 63 -8.38 12.49 8.35
C PHE A 63 -7.44 13.67 8.05
N THR A 64 -6.22 13.61 8.59
CA THR A 64 -5.14 14.55 8.26
C THR A 64 -4.22 13.99 7.19
N ARG A 65 -3.40 14.84 6.53
CA ARG A 65 -2.41 14.37 5.55
C ARG A 65 -1.48 13.31 6.13
N GLY A 66 -1.01 13.51 7.36
CA GLY A 66 -0.13 12.57 8.05
C GLY A 66 -0.79 11.25 8.40
N ASN A 67 -2.02 11.30 8.93
CA ASN A 67 -2.74 10.07 9.26
C ASN A 67 -3.07 9.27 7.99
N ILE A 68 -3.44 9.94 6.91
CA ILE A 68 -3.67 9.31 5.60
C ILE A 68 -2.40 8.68 5.07
N LEU A 69 -1.26 9.38 5.09
CA LEU A 69 0.01 8.81 4.62
C LEU A 69 0.37 7.58 5.43
N SER A 70 0.33 7.68 6.77
CA SER A 70 0.62 6.57 7.67
C SER A 70 -0.29 5.37 7.40
N TYR A 71 -1.58 5.62 7.14
CA TYR A 71 -2.54 4.60 6.77
C TYR A 71 -2.16 3.91 5.45
N VAL A 72 -1.90 4.70 4.39
CA VAL A 72 -1.54 4.20 3.06
C VAL A 72 -0.25 3.37 3.09
N SER A 73 0.76 3.83 3.80
CA SER A 73 2.04 3.12 3.94
C SER A 73 1.88 1.77 4.65
N SER A 74 0.84 1.57 5.46
CA SER A 74 0.64 0.32 6.21
C SER A 74 0.15 -0.87 5.38
N PHE A 75 -0.47 -0.61 4.22
CA PHE A 75 -0.92 -1.64 3.28
C PHE A 75 -0.32 -1.42 1.87
N CYS A 76 0.72 -0.58 1.78
CA CYS A 76 1.47 -0.42 0.54
C CYS A 76 2.02 -1.79 0.13
N ASP A 77 1.78 -2.12 -1.12
CA ASP A 77 2.11 -3.41 -1.69
C ASP A 77 3.48 -3.29 -2.40
N PRO A 78 4.55 -3.83 -1.79
CA PRO A 78 5.90 -3.69 -2.34
C PRO A 78 6.12 -4.53 -3.60
N VAL A 79 5.26 -5.51 -3.87
CA VAL A 79 5.43 -6.46 -4.98
C VAL A 79 4.50 -6.15 -6.16
N GLY A 80 3.41 -5.41 -5.93
CA GLY A 80 2.47 -4.99 -6.98
C GLY A 80 1.33 -6.00 -7.24
N TYR A 81 0.94 -6.78 -6.23
CA TYR A 81 -0.27 -7.61 -6.20
C TYR A 81 -1.61 -6.86 -6.29
N ILE A 82 -1.73 -5.66 -5.70
CA ILE A 82 -2.97 -4.88 -5.62
C ILE A 82 -2.83 -3.43 -6.14
N PRO A 83 -2.28 -3.19 -7.36
CA PRO A 83 -2.12 -1.84 -7.90
C PRO A 83 -3.42 -1.00 -7.90
N PRO A 84 -4.61 -1.54 -8.30
CA PRO A 84 -5.85 -0.76 -8.31
C PRO A 84 -6.23 -0.18 -6.94
N MET A 85 -5.90 -0.91 -5.88
CA MET A 85 -6.23 -0.51 -4.51
C MET A 85 -5.24 0.52 -3.96
N THR A 86 -4.00 0.53 -4.44
CA THR A 86 -2.96 1.48 -3.98
C THR A 86 -2.90 2.77 -4.81
N ILE A 87 -3.44 2.80 -6.03
CA ILE A 87 -3.38 4.00 -6.90
C ILE A 87 -4.23 5.15 -6.36
N LEU A 88 -5.51 4.91 -6.05
CA LEU A 88 -6.42 5.95 -5.55
C LEU A 88 -5.91 6.67 -4.29
N PRO A 89 -5.46 5.97 -3.22
CA PRO A 89 -4.94 6.64 -2.04
C PRO A 89 -3.66 7.44 -2.34
N LYS A 90 -2.79 6.95 -3.23
CA LYS A 90 -1.61 7.68 -3.70
C LYS A 90 -1.99 8.96 -4.44
N LEU A 91 -3.00 8.93 -5.31
CA LEU A 91 -3.51 10.12 -6.00
C LEU A 91 -4.08 11.15 -5.02
N VAL A 92 -4.79 10.70 -3.98
CA VAL A 92 -5.27 11.58 -2.92
C VAL A 92 -4.07 12.26 -2.26
N LEU A 93 -3.09 11.50 -1.77
CA LEU A 93 -1.89 12.01 -1.12
C LEU A 93 -1.12 13.00 -1.98
N GLN A 94 -0.86 12.66 -3.24
CA GLN A 94 -0.21 13.57 -4.19
C GLN A 94 -0.98 14.89 -4.32
N SER A 95 -2.31 14.83 -4.41
CA SER A 95 -3.12 16.03 -4.52
C SER A 95 -3.11 16.89 -3.25
N LEU A 96 -3.02 16.28 -2.06
CA LEU A 96 -2.86 16.99 -0.79
C LEU A 96 -1.49 17.66 -0.70
N CYS A 97 -0.43 16.97 -1.14
CA CYS A 97 0.92 17.53 -1.16
C CYS A 97 1.06 18.66 -2.19
N LYS A 98 0.46 18.54 -3.39
CA LYS A 98 0.42 19.62 -4.38
C LYS A 98 -0.28 20.88 -3.84
N ARG A 99 -1.24 20.72 -2.93
CA ARG A 99 -1.93 21.82 -2.23
C ARG A 99 -1.18 22.36 -1.01
N LYS A 100 -0.04 21.75 -0.64
CA LYS A 100 0.76 22.12 0.54
C LYS A 100 -0.04 22.10 1.84
N LEU A 101 -1.03 21.20 1.95
CA LEU A 101 -1.80 21.00 3.17
C LEU A 101 -0.86 20.57 4.29
N ASP A 102 -0.97 21.10 5.50
CA ASP A 102 -0.08 20.72 6.59
C ASP A 102 -0.31 19.27 7.05
N TRP A 103 0.68 18.70 7.75
CA TRP A 103 0.64 17.30 8.20
C TRP A 103 -0.53 16.99 9.12
N ASP A 104 -0.86 17.93 10.01
CA ASP A 104 -1.91 17.83 11.03
C ASP A 104 -3.21 18.53 10.63
N GLU A 105 -3.25 19.12 9.45
CA GLU A 105 -4.45 19.79 8.92
C GLU A 105 -5.43 18.74 8.36
N GLU A 106 -6.72 18.89 8.72
CA GLU A 106 -7.77 17.99 8.26
C GLU A 106 -8.11 18.21 6.78
N ILE A 107 -8.28 17.10 6.05
CA ILE A 107 -8.73 17.17 4.67
C ILE A 107 -10.21 17.54 4.61
N SER A 108 -10.59 18.35 3.63
CA SER A 108 -11.96 18.85 3.49
C SER A 108 -12.49 18.73 2.06
N GLY A 109 -13.81 18.92 1.92
CA GLY A 109 -14.51 18.98 0.63
C GLY A 109 -14.41 17.70 -0.20
N GLY A 110 -14.25 17.85 -1.51
CA GLY A 110 -14.27 16.72 -2.45
C GLY A 110 -13.17 15.67 -2.24
N LYS A 111 -12.03 16.04 -1.64
CA LYS A 111 -10.94 15.09 -1.34
C LYS A 111 -11.28 14.19 -0.17
N LEU A 112 -11.94 14.73 0.86
CA LEU A 112 -12.46 13.94 1.97
C LEU A 112 -13.50 12.92 1.48
N ASN A 113 -14.40 13.33 0.58
CA ASN A 113 -15.40 12.43 0.02
C ASN A 113 -14.77 11.32 -0.82
N LEU A 114 -13.77 11.64 -1.65
CA LEU A 114 -13.04 10.65 -2.44
C LEU A 114 -12.29 9.67 -1.54
N TRP A 115 -11.59 10.19 -0.52
CA TRP A 115 -10.89 9.38 0.47
C TRP A 115 -11.84 8.44 1.20
N LYS A 116 -12.95 8.96 1.75
CA LYS A 116 -13.98 8.14 2.43
C LYS A 116 -14.55 7.07 1.54
N LYS A 117 -14.93 7.42 0.30
CA LYS A 117 -15.46 6.44 -0.65
C LYS A 117 -14.46 5.30 -0.92
N TRP A 118 -13.18 5.61 -1.05
CA TRP A 118 -12.15 4.59 -1.18
C TRP A 118 -11.96 3.82 0.14
N PHE A 119 -11.90 4.52 1.27
CA PHE A 119 -11.75 3.92 2.60
C PHE A 119 -12.87 2.92 2.92
N ASP A 120 -14.11 3.22 2.55
CA ASP A 120 -15.26 2.32 2.74
C ASP A 120 -15.13 1.03 1.90
N THR A 121 -14.28 1.02 0.87
CA THR A 121 -14.00 -0.19 0.07
C THR A 121 -12.88 -1.05 0.64
N THR A 122 -12.07 -0.52 1.56
CA THR A 122 -10.89 -1.24 2.08
C THR A 122 -11.22 -2.53 2.82
N PRO A 123 -12.35 -2.69 3.56
CA PRO A 123 -12.68 -3.97 4.19
C PRO A 123 -12.87 -5.12 3.19
N ASN A 124 -13.14 -4.82 1.91
CA ASN A 124 -13.21 -5.86 0.89
C ASN A 124 -11.84 -6.47 0.56
N LEU A 125 -10.75 -5.76 0.87
CA LEU A 125 -9.38 -6.24 0.64
C LEU A 125 -9.06 -7.45 1.53
N GLU A 126 -9.63 -7.52 2.73
CA GLU A 126 -9.44 -8.67 3.64
C GLU A 126 -10.13 -9.94 3.14
N ARG A 127 -11.08 -9.80 2.21
CA ARG A 127 -11.76 -10.93 1.55
C ARG A 127 -10.99 -11.44 0.34
N PHE A 128 -9.92 -10.75 -0.04
CA PHE A 128 -9.12 -11.08 -1.21
C PHE A 128 -7.83 -11.78 -0.77
N SER A 129 -7.54 -12.90 -1.42
CA SER A 129 -6.29 -13.63 -1.28
C SER A 129 -5.78 -14.03 -2.65
N ILE A 130 -4.46 -14.15 -2.77
CA ILE A 130 -3.80 -14.53 -4.02
C ILE A 130 -2.96 -15.78 -3.75
N PRO A 131 -3.13 -16.87 -4.52
CA PRO A 131 -2.22 -18.01 -4.44
C PRO A 131 -0.77 -17.55 -4.64
N ARG A 132 0.11 -17.85 -3.69
CA ARG A 132 1.53 -17.46 -3.79
C ARG A 132 2.21 -18.13 -4.98
N CYS A 133 1.78 -19.35 -5.30
CA CYS A 133 2.26 -20.10 -6.45
C CYS A 133 1.37 -19.80 -7.67
N ILE A 134 1.91 -19.06 -8.63
CA ILE A 134 1.24 -18.77 -9.92
C ILE A 134 1.22 -20.00 -10.84
N ARG A 135 1.93 -21.08 -10.48
CA ARG A 135 1.94 -22.31 -11.28
C ARG A 135 0.59 -23.01 -11.18
N LEU A 136 -0.09 -23.14 -12.30
CA LEU A 136 -1.31 -23.92 -12.42
C LEU A 136 -1.02 -25.40 -12.09
N LEU A 137 -1.60 -25.88 -10.99
CA LEU A 137 -1.57 -27.29 -10.60
C LEU A 137 -2.07 -28.15 -11.78
N GLY A 138 -1.24 -29.08 -12.26
CA GLY A 138 -1.59 -29.99 -13.36
C GLY A 138 -0.90 -29.72 -14.70
N MET A 139 -0.16 -28.62 -14.86
CA MET A 139 0.61 -28.33 -16.08
C MET A 139 2.09 -28.70 -15.91
N SER A 140 2.41 -29.99 -15.80
CA SER A 140 3.77 -30.47 -15.52
C SER A 140 4.69 -30.58 -16.76
N SER A 141 4.23 -30.29 -17.98
CA SER A 141 5.05 -30.48 -19.19
C SER A 141 4.89 -29.46 -20.32
N CYS A 142 4.09 -28.39 -20.13
CA CYS A 142 3.95 -27.36 -21.16
C CYS A 142 4.79 -26.13 -20.80
N PRO A 143 5.58 -25.56 -21.72
CA PRO A 143 6.20 -24.26 -21.52
C PRO A 143 5.10 -23.21 -21.35
N PHE A 144 5.22 -22.36 -20.33
CA PHE A 144 4.32 -21.24 -20.10
C PHE A 144 5.10 -19.93 -20.11
N GLN A 145 4.44 -18.84 -20.48
CA GLN A 145 4.98 -17.49 -20.46
C GLN A 145 4.10 -16.63 -19.56
N LEU A 146 4.74 -15.87 -18.68
CA LEU A 146 4.07 -14.85 -17.88
C LEU A 146 4.18 -13.52 -18.63
N HIS A 147 3.05 -13.03 -19.14
CA HIS A 147 2.96 -11.71 -19.77
C HIS A 147 2.46 -10.71 -18.73
N VAL A 148 3.34 -9.80 -18.31
CA VAL A 148 2.99 -8.69 -17.41
C VAL A 148 2.76 -7.45 -18.24
N PHE A 149 1.54 -6.94 -18.21
CA PHE A 149 1.19 -5.65 -18.82
C PHE A 149 1.15 -4.59 -17.72
N ILE A 150 1.84 -3.48 -17.93
CA ILE A 150 1.87 -2.37 -16.99
C ILE A 150 1.32 -1.14 -17.72
N ASP A 151 0.29 -0.53 -17.15
CA ASP A 151 -0.27 0.72 -17.68
C ASP A 151 0.61 1.91 -17.25
N ALA A 152 0.93 2.78 -18.20
CA ALA A 152 1.74 3.97 -17.99
C ALA A 152 0.85 5.20 -17.74
N SER A 153 -0.04 5.09 -16.75
CA SER A 153 -0.89 6.22 -16.37
C SER A 153 -0.03 7.36 -15.82
N GLU A 154 -0.07 8.51 -16.49
CA GLU A 154 0.63 9.73 -16.07
C GLU A 154 0.26 10.12 -14.63
N ALA A 155 -1.00 9.93 -14.26
CA ALA A 155 -1.49 10.20 -12.92
C ALA A 155 -0.86 9.28 -11.86
N ALA A 156 -0.58 8.02 -12.18
CA ALA A 156 0.06 7.09 -11.25
C ALA A 156 1.59 7.26 -11.18
N TYR A 157 2.21 7.72 -12.27
CA TYR A 157 3.67 7.82 -12.40
C TYR A 157 4.26 9.16 -11.93
N ASP A 158 3.53 10.28 -12.04
CA ASP A 158 4.01 11.63 -11.65
C ASP A 158 3.90 11.91 -10.13
N GLY A 159 4.15 10.86 -9.34
CA GLY A 159 3.76 10.77 -7.95
C GLY A 159 4.79 11.09 -6.89
N GLY A 160 5.84 11.85 -7.23
CA GLY A 160 6.79 12.32 -6.24
C GLY A 160 6.10 13.24 -5.23
N LEU A 161 5.90 12.78 -3.99
CA LEU A 161 5.46 13.64 -2.90
C LEU A 161 6.61 14.62 -2.61
N PRO A 162 6.41 15.95 -2.73
CA PRO A 162 7.46 16.89 -2.34
C PRO A 162 7.80 16.71 -0.86
N GLY A 163 9.09 16.56 -0.57
CA GLY A 163 9.62 16.36 0.78
C GLY A 163 9.24 17.50 1.74
N PRO A 164 9.26 17.24 3.06
CA PRO A 164 9.01 18.28 4.06
C PRO A 164 10.02 19.41 3.89
N ARG A 165 9.52 20.66 3.97
CA ARG A 165 10.36 21.86 4.01
C ARG A 165 10.82 22.13 5.42
#